data_AF-A0AAW6W870-F1
#
_entry.id   AF-A0AAW6W870-F1
#
_cell.length_a   1.000
_cell.length_b   1.000
_cell.length_c   1.000
_cell.angle_alpha   90.00
_cell.angle_beta   90.00
_cell.angle_gamma   90.00
#
_symmetry.space_group_name_H-M   'P 1'
#
loop_
_entity.id
_entity.type
_entity.pdbx_description
1 polymer ?
#
loop_
_entity_poly.entity_id
_entity_poly.type
_entity_poly.pdbx_seq_one_letter_code
_entity_poly.pdbx_strand_id
1 'polypeptide(L)' 'MKMSTISLRMKDEDMDLLKQYVKVNNLNLSEFIRNTILDKIEDDLRINEERILRAWEEAKKEKASPLEEVIERLGL' A
#
# COMPACT_ATOMS: atom_id res chain seq x y z
N MET A 1 14.40 1.40 22.97
CA MET A 1 14.10 1.46 21.53
C MET A 1 14.80 2.66 20.91
N LYS A 2 15.53 2.49 19.81
CA LYS A 2 16.13 3.60 19.07
C LYS A 2 15.04 4.25 18.24
N MET A 3 14.64 5.49 18.54
CA MET A 3 13.67 6.23 17.72
C MET A 3 14.39 6.80 16.50
N SER A 4 13.99 6.35 15.30
CA SER A 4 14.43 6.95 14.04
C SER A 4 13.71 8.30 13.85
N THR A 5 14.51 9.33 13.57
CA THR A 5 14.01 10.67 13.25
C THR A 5 13.82 10.78 11.74
N ILE A 6 12.68 11.35 11.33
CA ILE A 6 12.39 11.67 9.92
C ILE A 6 12.38 13.19 9.81
N SER A 7 13.25 13.73 8.95
CA SER A 7 13.29 15.16 8.63
C SER A 7 12.59 15.39 7.30
N LEU A 8 11.53 16.20 7.32
CA LEU A 8 10.73 16.55 6.14
C LEU A 8 10.84 18.03 5.84
N ARG A 9 11.06 18.38 4.57
CA ARG A 9 11.02 19.76 4.09
C ARG A 9 9.67 20.01 3.43
N MET A 10 8.98 21.06 3.85
CA MET A 10 7.72 21.52 3.27
C MET A 10 7.67 23.04 3.33
N LYS A 11 6.71 23.66 2.64
CA LYS A 11 6.47 25.10 2.76
C LYS A 11 5.95 25.43 4.16
N ASP A 12 6.24 26.63 4.63
CA ASP A 12 5.81 27.07 5.96
C ASP A 12 4.28 27.08 6.09
N GLU A 13 3.57 27.51 5.04
CA GLU A 13 2.10 27.50 4.97
C GLU A 13 1.51 26.09 5.16
N ASP A 14 2.08 25.08 4.48
CA ASP A 14 1.64 23.68 4.59
C ASP A 14 1.88 23.14 6.01
N MET A 15 3.03 23.47 6.60
CA MET A 15 3.38 23.08 7.97
C MET A 15 2.41 23.67 8.99
N ASP A 16 2.03 24.94 8.84
CA ASP A 16 1.12 25.60 9.75
C ASP A 16 -0.30 25.05 9.66
N LEU A 17 -0.78 24.75 8.45
CA LEU A 17 -2.05 24.04 8.25
C LEU A 17 -2.03 22.67 8.94
N LEU A 18 -0.95 21.90 8.76
CA LEU A 18 -0.80 20.57 9.37
C LEU A 18 -0.80 20.66 10.90
N LYS A 19 -0.07 21.62 11.48
CA LYS A 19 -0.04 21.88 12.93
C LYS A 19 -1.41 22.25 13.48
N GLN A 20 -2.16 23.11 12.77
CA GLN A 20 -3.51 23.48 13.19
C GLN A 20 -4.45 22.29 13.17
N TYR A 21 -4.39 21.48 12.11
CA TYR A 21 -5.20 20.26 11.99
C TYR A 21 -4.95 19.30 13.15
N VAL A 22 -3.69 18.96 13.43
CA VAL A 22 -3.40 18.03 14.54
C VAL A 22 -3.75 18.62 15.90
N LYS A 23 -3.64 19.95 16.07
CA LYS A 23 -4.04 20.63 17.31
C LYS A 23 -5.56 20.57 17.54
N VAL A 24 -6.36 20.85 16.51
CA VAL A 24 -7.84 20.81 16.60
C VAL A 24 -8.33 19.39 16.90
N ASN A 25 -7.66 18.38 16.35
CA ASN A 25 -8.02 16.97 16.53
C ASN A 25 -7.31 16.30 17.72
N ASN A 26 -6.55 17.06 18.52
CA ASN A 26 -5.78 16.57 19.67
C ASN A 26 -4.85 15.39 19.33
N LEU A 27 -4.21 15.45 18.16
CA LEU A 27 -3.27 14.46 17.63
C LEU A 27 -1.81 14.89 17.84
N ASN A 28 -0.91 13.91 17.98
CA ASN A 28 0.53 14.17 17.95
C ASN A 28 1.01 14.26 16.48
N LEU A 29 1.71 15.35 16.13
CA LEU A 29 2.19 15.56 14.75
C LEU A 29 3.10 14.43 14.24
N SER A 30 4.06 14.00 15.06
CA SER A 30 5.02 12.96 14.65
C SER A 30 4.35 11.61 14.46
N GLU A 31 3.37 11.30 15.30
CA GLU A 31 2.60 10.06 15.21
C GLU A 31 1.66 10.09 14.01
N PHE A 32 0.94 11.20 13.81
CA PHE A 32 0.06 11.39 12.67
C PHE A 32 0.78 11.20 11.34
N ILE A 33 1.96 11.82 11.17
CA ILE A 33 2.77 11.67 9.95
C ILE A 33 3.23 10.21 9.79
N ARG A 34 3.70 9.55 10.86
CA ARG A 34 4.16 8.15 10.78
C ARG A 34 3.02 7.22 10.36
N ASN A 35 1.87 7.34 11.02
CA ASN A 35 0.71 6.50 10.72
C ASN A 35 0.25 6.73 9.27
N THR A 36 0.15 7.99 8.85
CA THR A 36 -0.24 8.32 7.46
C THR A 36 0.72 7.69 6.42
N ILE A 37 2.03 7.70 6.69
CA ILE A 37 3.02 7.05 5.80
C ILE A 37 2.85 5.53 5.81
N LEU A 38 2.63 4.93 6.98
CA LEU A 38 2.41 3.49 7.10
C LEU A 38 1.14 3.04 6.39
N ASP A 39 0.03 3.77 6.58
CA ASP A 39 -1.24 3.51 5.90
C ASP A 39 -1.06 3.52 4.37
N LYS A 40 -0.29 4.49 3.85
CA LYS A 40 0.00 4.56 2.42
C LYS A 40 0.82 3.36 1.92
N ILE A 41 1.82 2.93 2.70
CA ILE A 41 2.64 1.75 2.38
C ILE A 41 1.75 0.50 2.37
N GLU A 42 0.89 0.33 3.36
CA GLU A 42 -0.04 -0.80 3.45
C GLU A 42 -1.00 -0.83 2.26
N ASP A 43 -1.57 0.33 1.89
CA ASP A 43 -2.44 0.44 0.73
C ASP A 43 -1.72 0.12 -0.59
N ASP A 44 -0.49 0.61 -0.78
CA ASP A 44 0.30 0.35 -1.98
C ASP A 44 0.72 -1.13 -2.09
N LEU A 45 0.92 -1.80 -0.95
CA LEU A 45 1.23 -3.22 -0.88
C LEU A 45 -0.02 -4.10 -0.80
N ARG A 46 -1.22 -3.51 -0.76
CA ARG A 46 -2.46 -4.24 -0.56
C ARG A 46 -2.68 -5.22 -1.71
N ILE A 47 -2.59 -6.49 -1.38
CA ILE A 47 -2.88 -7.57 -2.32
C ILE A 47 -4.39 -7.71 -2.43
N ASN A 48 -4.90 -7.77 -3.67
CA ASN A 48 -6.30 -8.13 -3.90
C ASN A 48 -6.49 -9.64 -3.69
N GLU A 49 -6.58 -10.04 -2.43
CA GLU A 49 -6.68 -11.44 -1.99
C GLU A 49 -7.92 -12.12 -2.59
N GLU A 50 -9.06 -11.44 -2.63
CA GLU A 50 -10.28 -11.96 -3.25
C GLU A 50 -10.11 -12.30 -4.74
N ARG A 51 -9.36 -11.47 -5.49
CA ARG A 51 -9.04 -11.75 -6.88
C ARG A 51 -8.13 -12.96 -7.01
N ILE A 52 -7.13 -13.08 -6.13
CA ILE A 52 -6.19 -14.21 -6.14
C ILE A 52 -6.89 -15.51 -5.78
N LEU A 53 -7.70 -15.52 -4.72
CA LEU A 53 -8.45 -16.70 -4.30
C LEU A 53 -9.41 -17.17 -5.39
N ARG A 54 -10.17 -16.25 -6.01
CA ARG A 54 -11.04 -16.58 -7.14
C ARG A 54 -10.28 -17.19 -8.31
N ALA A 55 -9.19 -16.56 -8.75
CA ALA A 55 -8.37 -17.10 -9.83
C ALA A 55 -7.79 -18.48 -9.49
N TRP A 56 -7.41 -18.71 -8.23
CA TRP A 56 -6.91 -20.00 -7.78
C TRP A 56 -7.99 -21.09 -7.76
N GLU A 57 -9.20 -20.77 -7.30
CA GLU A 57 -10.34 -21.69 -7.33
C GLU A 57 -10.79 -22.03 -8.75
N GLU A 58 -10.75 -21.07 -9.66
CA GLU A 58 -11.02 -21.27 -11.08
C GLU A 58 -9.96 -22.16 -11.73
N ALA A 59 -8.68 -21.87 -11.51
CA ALA A 59 -7.57 -22.66 -12.03
C ALA A 59 -7.63 -24.14 -11.61
N LYS A 60 -8.11 -24.44 -10.39
CA LYS A 60 -8.31 -25.83 -9.94
C LYS A 60 -9.34 -26.61 -10.76
N LYS A 61 -10.29 -25.91 -11.40
CA LYS A 61 -11.34 -26.53 -12.23
C LYS A 61 -10.84 -26.78 -13.65
N GLU A 62 -9.73 -26.17 -14.04
CA GLU A 62 -9.14 -26.32 -15.37
C GLU A 62 -8.25 -27.56 -15.46
N LYS A 63 -8.05 -28.06 -16.68
CA LYS A 63 -7.07 -29.12 -16.96
C LYS A 63 -5.71 -28.48 -17.18
N ALA A 64 -4.66 -29.14 -16.71
CA ALA A 64 -3.30 -28.74 -17.02
C ALA A 64 -3.02 -28.85 -18.52
N SER A 65 -2.38 -27.83 -19.09
CA SER A 65 -1.87 -27.80 -20.46
C SER A 65 -0.33 -27.84 -20.47
N PRO A 66 0.31 -28.39 -21.52
CA PRO A 66 1.75 -28.29 -21.73
C PRO A 66 2.21 -26.82 -21.82
N LEU A 67 3.45 -26.56 -21.41
CA LEU A 67 4.01 -25.20 -21.37
C LEU A 67 4.04 -24.56 -22.76
N GLU A 68 4.35 -25.34 -23.79
CA GLU A 68 4.48 -24.89 -25.18
C GLU A 68 3.16 -24.33 -25.71
N GLU A 69 2.05 -25.02 -25.45
CA GLU A 69 0.70 -24.60 -25.85
C GLU A 69 0.28 -23.30 -25.15
N VAL A 70 0.67 -23.15 -23.87
CA VAL A 70 0.36 -21.94 -23.08
C VAL A 70 1.14 -20.73 -23.61
N ILE A 71 2.42 -20.90 -23.95
CA ILE A 71 3.26 -19.84 -24.52
C ILE A 71 2.68 -19.37 -25.85
N GLU A 72 2.33 -20.31 -26.75
CA GLU A 72 1.70 -19.98 -28.04
C GLU A 72 0.38 -19.23 -27.86
N ARG A 73 -0.50 -19.69 -26.95
CA ARG A 73 -1.80 -19.06 -26.67
C ARG A 73 -1.66 -17.64 -26.11
N LEU A 74 -0.61 -17.37 -25.34
CA LEU A 74 -0.37 -16.07 -24.71
C LEU A 74 0.44 -15.11 -25.60
N GLY A 75 0.97 -15.57 -26.74
CA GLY A 75 1.80 -14.76 -27.63
C GLY A 75 3.12 -14.32 -26.98
N LEU A 76 3.66 -15.15 -26.08
CA LEU A 76 4.94 -14.94 -25.38
C LEU A 76 6.11 -15.64 -26.07
#